data_AF-A0A0V1GW12-F1
#
_entry.id   AF-A0A0V1GW12-F1
#
_cell.length_a   1.000
_cell.length_b   1.000
_cell.length_c   1.000
_cell.angle_alpha   90.00
_cell.angle_beta   90.00
_cell.angle_gamma   90.00
#
_symmetry.space_group_name_H-M   'P 1'
#
loop_
_entity.id
_entity.type
_entity.pdbx_description
1 polymer ?
#
loop_
_entity_poly.entity_id
_entity_poly.type
_entity_poly.pdbx_seq_one_letter_code
_entity_poly.pdbx_strand_id
1 'polypeptide(L)'
;MHSLSIADGSVVWDVEQFFGLPYFEWISQRAVREHVLEYNQRELAVAIMSRNLFRQLKKYFHVVYNMTLQEGDCLQRYCPCMKIWVNVYANSSMAPYYGHHGCKTFIRGKPIRFEFKVWTMASFSCYPYVMKIYAGKETDKNKEPLGLHVVKNGFSFE
;
A
#
# COMPACT_ATOMS: atom_id res chain seq x y z
N MET A 1 -20.96 15.95 -10.89
CA MET A 1 -19.99 15.31 -9.97
C MET A 1 -18.76 16.21 -9.92
N HIS A 2 -18.60 16.98 -8.85
CA HIS A 2 -17.38 17.76 -8.65
C HIS A 2 -16.28 16.80 -8.20
N SER A 3 -15.27 16.58 -9.03
CA SER A 3 -13.99 16.05 -8.55
C SER A 3 -13.39 17.09 -7.61
N LEU A 4 -13.28 16.78 -6.32
CA LEU A 4 -12.50 17.60 -5.40
C LEU A 4 -11.05 17.53 -5.87
N SER A 5 -10.59 18.61 -6.50
CA SER A 5 -9.19 18.83 -6.78
C SER A 5 -8.47 19.10 -5.45
N ILE A 6 -7.27 18.57 -5.27
CA ILE A 6 -6.39 18.74 -4.10
C ILE A 6 -6.02 20.23 -3.85
N ALA A 7 -6.46 21.15 -4.70
CA ALA A 7 -6.17 22.58 -4.64
C ALA A 7 -6.89 23.34 -3.49
N ASP A 8 -7.83 22.73 -2.79
CA ASP A 8 -8.50 23.35 -1.64
C ASP A 8 -7.80 22.92 -0.34
N GLY A 9 -7.19 23.87 0.38
CA GLY A 9 -6.34 23.58 1.54
C GLY A 9 -7.04 22.75 2.62
N SER A 10 -8.35 22.91 2.77
CA SER A 10 -9.18 22.10 3.68
C SER A 10 -9.14 20.60 3.38
N VAL A 11 -9.12 20.23 2.10
CA VAL A 11 -9.09 18.84 1.63
C VAL A 11 -7.72 18.20 1.90
N VAL A 12 -6.64 18.97 1.82
CA VAL A 12 -5.29 18.50 2.14
C VAL A 12 -5.20 18.10 3.61
N TRP A 13 -5.68 18.96 4.52
CA TRP A 13 -5.73 18.67 5.96
C TRP A 13 -6.54 17.41 6.27
N ASP A 14 -7.71 17.26 5.65
CA ASP A 14 -8.55 16.07 5.84
C ASP A 14 -7.86 14.77 5.38
N VAL A 15 -7.11 14.83 4.27
CA VAL A 15 -6.34 13.70 3.75
C VAL A 15 -5.15 13.36 4.65
N GLU A 16 -4.45 14.36 5.17
CA GLU A 16 -3.36 14.16 6.12
C GLU A 16 -3.85 13.48 7.40
N GLN A 17 -4.95 13.98 7.96
CA GLN A 17 -5.59 13.38 9.14
C GLN A 17 -6.08 11.95 8.87
N PHE A 18 -6.62 11.70 7.67
CA PHE A 18 -7.04 10.36 7.25
C PHE A 18 -5.89 9.34 7.27
N PHE A 19 -4.69 9.72 6.84
CA PHE A 19 -3.51 8.84 6.90
C PHE A 19 -2.84 8.81 8.27
N GLY A 20 -2.93 9.89 9.04
CA GLY A 20 -2.40 9.98 10.40
C GLY A 20 -3.06 8.98 11.36
N LEU A 21 -4.35 8.71 11.18
CA LEU A 21 -5.10 7.77 12.04
C LEU A 21 -4.55 6.33 11.98
N PRO A 22 -4.47 5.66 10.81
CA PRO A 22 -3.86 4.33 10.71
C PRO A 22 -2.40 4.29 11.16
N TYR A 23 -1.63 5.35 10.89
CA TYR A 23 -0.23 5.44 11.28
C TYR A 23 -0.07 5.50 12.80
N PHE A 24 -0.87 6.35 13.46
CA PHE A 24 -0.90 6.45 14.92
C PHE A 24 -1.40 5.14 15.56
N GLU A 25 -2.42 4.52 14.97
CA GLU A 25 -2.90 3.21 15.41
C GLU A 25 -1.80 2.16 15.35
N TRP A 26 -1.05 2.12 14.24
CA TRP A 26 0.08 1.21 14.05
C TRP A 26 1.21 1.43 15.05
N ILE A 27 1.65 2.68 15.26
CA ILE A 27 2.67 3.02 16.26
C ILE A 27 2.20 2.60 17.65
N SER A 28 0.96 2.90 17.99
CA SER A 28 0.39 2.58 19.31
C SER A 28 0.31 1.07 19.53
N GLN A 29 -0.13 0.28 18.55
CA GLN A 29 -0.16 -1.18 18.66
C GLN A 29 1.26 -1.75 18.83
N ARG A 30 2.27 -1.14 18.20
CA ARG A 30 3.67 -1.50 18.39
C ARG A 30 4.17 -1.13 19.80
N ALA A 31 3.84 0.05 20.29
CA ALA A 31 4.20 0.50 21.64
C ALA A 31 3.52 -0.33 22.74
N VAL A 32 2.26 -0.75 22.54
CA VAL A 32 1.54 -1.67 23.44
C VAL A 32 2.20 -3.04 23.48
N ARG A 33 2.66 -3.57 22.33
CA ARG A 33 3.45 -4.82 22.28
C ARG A 33 4.78 -4.70 23.01
N GLU A 34 5.37 -3.51 23.05
CA GLU A 34 6.59 -3.20 23.79
C GLU A 34 6.30 -2.75 25.24
N HIS A 35 5.03 -2.80 25.68
CA HIS A 35 4.56 -2.40 27.02
C HIS A 35 4.86 -0.93 27.41
N VAL A 36 4.94 -0.02 26.43
CA VAL A 36 5.38 1.36 26.65
C VAL A 36 4.23 2.34 26.92
N LEU A 37 2.99 2.09 26.45
CA LEU A 37 1.88 3.04 26.55
C LEU A 37 0.51 2.34 26.74
N GLU A 38 -0.36 2.92 27.58
CA GLU A 38 -1.81 2.71 27.57
C GLU A 38 -2.49 3.98 27.04
N TYR A 39 -3.23 3.90 25.94
CA TYR A 39 -3.92 5.05 25.35
C TYR A 39 -5.32 4.69 24.86
N ASN A 40 -6.30 5.58 25.09
CA ASN A 40 -7.66 5.40 24.61
C ASN A 40 -7.80 5.84 23.13
N GLN A 41 -7.42 4.96 22.21
CA GLN A 41 -7.41 5.22 20.77
C GLN A 41 -8.76 5.68 20.19
N ARG A 42 -9.86 5.26 20.81
CA ARG A 42 -11.21 5.56 20.31
C ARG A 42 -11.56 7.04 20.45
N GLU A 43 -11.09 7.70 21.51
CA GLU A 43 -11.41 9.11 21.74
C GLU A 43 -10.62 10.03 20.81
N LEU A 44 -9.33 9.73 20.59
CA LEU A 44 -8.50 10.45 19.63
C LEU A 44 -9.05 10.33 18.20
N ALA A 45 -9.47 9.13 17.80
CA ALA A 45 -10.01 8.92 16.46
C ALA A 45 -11.29 9.74 16.19
N VAL A 46 -12.13 9.92 17.21
CA VAL A 46 -13.36 10.73 17.11
C VAL A 46 -13.06 12.24 17.12
N ALA A 47 -12.00 12.66 17.80
CA ALA A 47 -11.56 14.06 17.84
C ALA A 47 -10.89 14.52 16.53
N ILE A 48 -10.21 13.62 15.83
CA ILE A 48 -9.47 13.96 14.60
C ILE A 48 -10.42 14.13 13.42
N MET A 49 -11.33 13.17 13.18
CA MET A 49 -12.27 13.31 12.07
C MET A 49 -13.59 12.59 12.31
N SER A 50 -14.67 13.10 11.70
CA SER A 50 -15.97 12.44 11.81
C SER A 50 -15.96 11.06 11.14
N ARG A 51 -16.70 10.11 11.71
CA ARG A 51 -16.86 8.76 11.14
C ARG A 51 -17.42 8.78 9.71
N ASN A 52 -18.25 9.78 9.39
CA ASN A 52 -18.83 9.92 8.06
C ASN A 52 -17.79 10.40 7.05
N LEU A 53 -16.98 11.40 7.40
CA LEU A 53 -15.90 11.89 6.55
C LEU A 53 -14.87 10.78 6.29
N PHE A 54 -14.46 10.04 7.33
CA PHE A 54 -13.56 8.89 7.17
C PHE A 54 -14.11 7.85 6.19
N ARG A 55 -15.40 7.50 6.29
CA ARG A 55 -16.04 6.54 5.38
C ARG A 55 -16.13 7.07 3.95
N GLN A 56 -16.42 8.35 3.78
CA GLN A 56 -16.48 8.99 2.47
C GLN A 56 -15.09 9.01 1.81
N LEU A 57 -14.08 9.49 2.53
CA LEU A 57 -12.69 9.46 2.05
C LEU A 57 -12.26 8.04 1.71
N LYS A 58 -12.46 7.07 2.61
CA LYS A 58 -12.14 5.66 2.34
C LYS A 58 -12.84 5.10 1.09
N LYS A 59 -14.08 5.51 0.80
CA LYS A 59 -14.86 5.00 -0.33
C LYS A 59 -14.50 5.67 -1.65
N TYR A 60 -14.21 6.97 -1.63
CA TYR A 60 -14.00 7.78 -2.82
C TYR A 60 -12.53 8.16 -3.04
N PHE A 61 -11.61 7.61 -2.26
CA PHE A 61 -10.19 7.80 -2.45
C PHE A 61 -9.72 7.13 -3.75
N HIS A 62 -9.37 7.95 -4.74
CA HIS A 62 -8.84 7.53 -6.03
C HIS A 62 -7.47 8.18 -6.26
N VAL A 63 -6.46 7.36 -6.54
CA VAL A 63 -5.08 7.83 -6.75
C VAL A 63 -4.75 8.02 -8.23
N VAL A 64 -5.58 7.45 -9.11
CA VAL A 64 -5.38 7.49 -10.56
C VAL A 64 -6.65 7.95 -11.23
N TYR A 65 -6.49 8.79 -12.26
CA TYR A 65 -7.58 9.20 -13.13
C TYR A 65 -8.08 8.01 -13.94
N ASN A 66 -9.38 7.71 -13.83
CA ASN A 66 -9.95 6.55 -14.54
C ASN A 66 -9.80 6.65 -16.08
N MET A 67 -9.66 7.87 -16.61
CA MET A 67 -9.49 8.12 -18.05
C MET A 67 -8.09 7.79 -18.57
N THR A 68 -7.11 7.64 -17.69
CA THR A 68 -5.71 7.33 -18.06
C THR A 68 -5.38 5.85 -17.91
N LEU A 69 -6.37 5.01 -17.60
CA LEU A 69 -6.18 3.58 -17.40
C LEU A 69 -6.04 2.86 -18.74
N GLN A 70 -4.93 2.16 -18.92
CA GLN A 70 -4.69 1.28 -20.06
C GLN A 70 -5.18 -0.13 -19.76
N GLU A 71 -5.78 -0.79 -20.75
CA GLU A 71 -6.16 -2.19 -20.65
C GLU A 71 -4.91 -3.09 -20.61
N GLY A 72 -4.90 -4.06 -19.70
CA GLY A 72 -3.82 -5.05 -19.56
C GLY A 72 -2.92 -4.88 -18.33
N ASP A 73 -2.88 -3.71 -17.69
CA ASP A 73 -2.18 -3.51 -16.43
C ASP A 73 -3.13 -3.61 -15.22
N CYS A 74 -3.09 -4.74 -14.52
CA CYS A 74 -3.92 -5.00 -13.34
C CYS A 74 -3.55 -4.12 -12.13
N LEU A 75 -2.33 -3.56 -12.09
CA LEU A 75 -1.81 -2.83 -10.93
C LEU A 75 -1.96 -1.32 -11.06
N GLN A 76 -2.35 -0.82 -12.22
CA GLN A 76 -2.31 0.60 -12.56
C GLN A 76 -3.05 1.50 -11.55
N ARG A 77 -4.20 1.04 -11.04
CA ARG A 77 -4.99 1.77 -10.00
C ARG A 77 -4.32 1.85 -8.64
N TYR A 78 -3.42 0.91 -8.34
CA TYR A 78 -2.81 0.73 -7.02
C TYR A 78 -1.31 1.06 -7.00
N CYS A 79 -0.64 1.02 -8.16
CA CYS A 79 0.80 1.22 -8.26
C CYS A 79 1.29 2.52 -7.61
N PRO A 80 0.64 3.68 -7.80
CA PRO A 80 1.14 4.93 -7.20
C PRO A 80 0.99 4.93 -5.67
N CYS A 81 -0.12 4.40 -5.15
CA CYS A 81 -0.31 4.34 -3.70
C CYS A 81 0.60 3.29 -3.07
N MET A 82 0.70 2.10 -3.67
CA MET A 82 1.49 1.00 -3.11
C MET A 82 2.99 1.34 -3.05
N LYS A 83 3.53 2.16 -3.94
CA LYS A 83 4.91 2.68 -3.79
C LYS A 83 5.10 3.44 -2.48
N ILE A 84 4.13 4.28 -2.10
CA ILE A 84 4.14 5.04 -0.84
C ILE A 84 3.97 4.10 0.35
N TRP A 85 2.96 3.22 0.31
CA TRP A 85 2.69 2.28 1.41
C TRP A 85 3.84 1.31 1.64
N VAL A 86 4.44 0.73 0.60
CA VAL A 86 5.53 -0.23 0.82
C VAL A 86 6.77 0.45 1.39
N ASN A 87 7.10 1.71 1.01
CA ASN A 87 8.21 2.44 1.65
C ASN A 87 8.01 2.65 3.15
N VAL A 88 6.77 2.92 3.58
CA VAL A 88 6.43 3.15 4.99
C VAL A 88 6.35 1.83 5.79
N TYR A 89 5.88 0.75 5.15
CA TYR A 89 5.54 -0.52 5.82
C TYR A 89 6.48 -1.69 5.45
N ALA A 90 7.56 -1.46 4.70
CA ALA A 90 8.48 -2.50 4.17
C ALA A 90 8.94 -3.53 5.21
N ASN A 91 9.05 -3.10 6.47
CA ASN A 91 9.59 -3.92 7.55
C ASN A 91 8.52 -4.48 8.50
N SER A 92 7.24 -4.13 8.32
CA SER A 92 6.18 -4.57 9.22
C SER A 92 5.04 -5.24 8.47
N SER A 93 5.00 -6.58 8.58
CA SER A 93 3.84 -7.45 8.36
C SER A 93 3.00 -7.17 7.11
N MET A 94 3.10 -8.09 6.15
CA MET A 94 2.23 -8.18 4.98
C MET A 94 0.76 -7.99 5.38
N ALA A 95 0.10 -6.98 4.81
CA ALA A 95 -1.30 -6.70 5.10
C ALA A 95 -2.20 -7.76 4.44
N PRO A 96 -3.10 -8.41 5.19
CA PRO A 96 -4.01 -9.39 4.61
C PRO A 96 -4.97 -8.70 3.64
N TYR A 97 -5.06 -9.20 2.41
CA TYR A 97 -5.99 -8.68 1.40
C TYR A 97 -6.91 -9.80 0.90
N TYR A 98 -8.17 -9.76 1.34
CA TYR A 98 -9.18 -10.76 0.97
C TYR A 98 -10.02 -10.38 -0.25
N GLY A 99 -9.80 -9.19 -0.82
CA GLY A 99 -10.54 -8.71 -1.99
C GLY A 99 -10.31 -9.57 -3.24
N HIS A 100 -11.21 -9.45 -4.20
CA HIS A 100 -11.11 -10.15 -5.48
C HIS A 100 -10.20 -9.35 -6.44
N HIS A 101 -8.91 -9.65 -6.42
CA HIS A 101 -7.93 -9.04 -7.32
C HIS A 101 -7.10 -10.12 -8.01
N GLY A 102 -6.93 -10.03 -9.33
CA GLY A 102 -6.23 -11.06 -10.12
C GLY A 102 -4.75 -11.21 -9.77
N CYS A 103 -4.11 -10.11 -9.36
CA CYS A 103 -2.68 -10.06 -9.06
C CYS A 103 -2.32 -10.42 -7.60
N LYS A 104 -3.30 -10.92 -6.81
CA LYS A 104 -3.02 -11.48 -5.49
C LYS A 104 -2.45 -12.90 -5.62
N THR A 105 -1.52 -13.24 -4.74
CA THR A 105 -0.92 -14.57 -4.69
C THR A 105 -1.38 -15.35 -3.48
N PHE A 106 -1.50 -16.67 -3.64
CA PHE A 106 -1.74 -17.58 -2.54
C PHE A 106 -0.44 -18.23 -2.07
N ILE A 107 -0.06 -18.03 -0.81
CA ILE A 107 1.15 -18.64 -0.23
C ILE A 107 0.76 -19.67 0.82
N ARG A 108 1.12 -20.93 0.57
CA ARG A 108 0.91 -22.04 1.51
C ARG A 108 1.87 -21.91 2.69
N GLY A 109 1.43 -22.29 3.89
CA GLY A 109 2.26 -22.32 5.09
C GLY A 109 2.40 -21.00 5.84
N LYS A 110 1.85 -19.89 5.32
CA LYS A 110 1.78 -18.63 6.06
C LYS A 110 0.46 -18.46 6.84
N PRO A 111 0.46 -17.75 7.98
CA PRO A 111 -0.77 -17.37 8.69
C PRO A 111 -1.72 -16.55 7.81
N ILE A 112 -1.18 -15.60 7.05
CA ILE A 112 -1.90 -14.84 6.01
C ILE A 112 -1.60 -15.50 4.67
N ARG A 113 -2.62 -16.07 4.02
CA ARG A 113 -2.43 -16.87 2.80
C ARG A 113 -2.69 -16.12 1.50
N PHE A 114 -3.39 -14.99 1.55
CA PHE A 114 -3.70 -14.18 0.37
C PHE A 114 -3.05 -12.81 0.51
N GLU A 115 -2.08 -12.54 -0.37
CA GLU A 115 -1.24 -11.35 -0.27
C GLU A 115 -0.75 -10.89 -1.63
N PHE A 116 -0.45 -9.59 -1.74
CA PHE A 116 0.34 -9.05 -2.84
C PHE A 116 1.80 -9.37 -2.55
N LYS A 117 2.46 -9.99 -3.52
CA LYS A 117 3.90 -10.26 -3.45
C LYS A 117 4.65 -9.03 -3.97
N VAL A 118 5.63 -8.56 -3.21
CA VAL A 118 6.48 -7.43 -3.59
C VAL A 118 7.94 -7.90 -3.63
N TRP A 119 8.63 -7.55 -4.70
CA TRP A 119 10.07 -7.72 -4.84
C TRP A 119 10.73 -6.42 -4.41
N THR A 120 11.66 -6.51 -3.46
CA THR A 120 12.36 -5.35 -2.91
C THR A 120 13.85 -5.58 -2.99
N MET A 121 14.56 -4.64 -3.61
CA MET A 121 16.01 -4.50 -3.47
C MET A 121 16.25 -3.44 -2.40
N ALA A 122 16.95 -3.82 -1.33
CA ALA A 122 17.20 -2.94 -0.20
C ALA A 122 18.68 -2.96 0.21
N SER A 123 19.10 -1.91 0.90
CA SER A 123 20.41 -1.84 1.55
C SER A 123 20.53 -2.88 2.66
N PHE A 124 21.75 -3.08 3.14
CA PHE A 124 21.99 -3.85 4.37
C PHE A 124 21.24 -3.26 5.58
N SER A 125 21.02 -1.94 5.62
CA SER A 125 20.21 -1.25 6.63
C SER A 125 18.70 -1.33 6.39
N CYS A 126 18.23 -2.23 5.51
CA CYS A 126 16.82 -2.41 5.15
C CYS A 126 16.16 -1.17 4.52
N TYR A 127 16.94 -0.29 3.87
CA TYR A 127 16.41 0.82 3.10
C TYR A 127 16.07 0.36 1.67
N PRO A 128 14.81 0.39 1.22
CA PRO A 128 14.42 -0.06 -0.11
C PRO A 128 14.92 0.90 -1.20
N TYR A 129 15.73 0.41 -2.13
CA TYR A 129 16.14 1.13 -3.33
C TYR A 129 15.12 1.01 -4.45
N VAL A 130 14.64 -0.21 -4.70
CA VAL A 130 13.68 -0.50 -5.76
C VAL A 130 12.66 -1.49 -5.27
N MET A 131 11.40 -1.24 -5.59
CA MET A 131 10.28 -2.11 -5.25
C MET A 131 9.41 -2.34 -6.48
N LYS A 132 9.14 -3.60 -6.78
CA LYS A 132 8.25 -4.01 -7.88
C LYS A 132 7.22 -5.01 -7.37
N ILE A 133 5.95 -4.75 -7.63
CA ILE A 133 4.87 -5.65 -7.25
C ILE A 133 4.80 -6.77 -8.27
N TYR A 134 4.66 -7.99 -7.79
CA TYR A 134 4.44 -9.15 -8.64
C TYR A 134 3.00 -9.15 -9.16
N ALA A 135 2.85 -8.95 -10.47
CA ALA A 135 1.55 -8.94 -11.15
C ALA A 135 1.06 -10.33 -11.58
N GLY A 136 1.73 -11.41 -11.15
CA GLY A 136 1.41 -12.77 -11.60
C GLY A 136 2.21 -13.17 -12.84
N LYS A 137 1.55 -13.81 -13.80
CA LYS A 137 2.19 -14.38 -14.98
C LYS A 137 2.45 -13.29 -16.02
N GLU A 138 3.55 -12.56 -15.88
CA GLU A 138 4.08 -11.77 -16.99
C GLU A 138 4.48 -12.75 -18.11
N THR A 139 4.05 -12.48 -19.34
CA THR A 139 4.42 -13.30 -20.51
C THR A 139 5.87 -13.00 -20.86
N ASP A 140 6.78 -13.69 -20.21
CA ASP A 140 8.18 -13.63 -20.57
C ASP A 140 8.37 -14.32 -21.93
N LYS A 141 8.64 -13.52 -22.96
CA LYS A 141 8.88 -14.01 -24.33
C LYS A 141 10.12 -14.91 -24.40
N ASN A 142 11.07 -14.70 -23.48
CA ASN A 142 12.37 -15.38 -23.48
C ASN A 142 12.39 -16.62 -22.57
N LYS A 143 11.28 -16.93 -21.87
CA LYS A 143 11.17 -18.06 -20.91
C LYS A 143 12.31 -18.08 -19.87
N GLU A 144 12.81 -16.92 -19.46
CA GLU A 144 13.87 -16.88 -18.45
C GLU A 144 13.33 -17.33 -17.08
N PRO A 145 14.19 -17.88 -16.20
CA PRO A 145 13.81 -18.15 -14.82
C PRO A 145 13.36 -16.85 -14.14
N LEU A 146 12.26 -16.90 -13.37
CA LEU A 146 11.65 -15.72 -12.76
C LEU A 146 12.63 -14.89 -11.92
N GLY A 147 13.56 -15.55 -11.20
CA GLY A 147 14.59 -14.87 -10.41
C GLY A 147 15.54 -14.03 -11.27
N LEU A 148 15.96 -14.55 -12.41
CA LEU A 148 16.84 -13.84 -13.33
C LEU A 148 16.12 -12.68 -14.02
N HIS A 149 14.87 -12.91 -14.43
CA HIS A 149 14.03 -11.89 -15.04
C HIS A 149 13.82 -10.68 -14.11
N VAL A 150 13.51 -10.93 -12.84
CA VAL A 150 13.31 -9.86 -11.84
C VAL A 150 14.60 -9.05 -11.63
N VAL A 151 15.77 -9.70 -11.63
CA VAL A 151 17.05 -9.00 -11.49
C VAL A 151 17.36 -8.14 -12.71
N LYS A 152 17.18 -8.69 -13.93
CA LYS A 152 17.50 -7.97 -15.17
C LYS A 152 16.53 -6.83 -15.50
N ASN A 153 15.22 -7.04 -15.30
CA ASN A 153 14.17 -6.12 -15.77
C ASN A 153 13.47 -5.38 -14.63
N GLY A 154 13.60 -5.86 -13.39
CA GLY A 154 12.96 -5.26 -12.22
C GLY A 154 13.88 -4.32 -11.44
N PHE A 155 15.20 -4.44 -11.61
CA PHE A 155 16.22 -3.68 -10.85
C PHE A 155 17.27 -3.03 -11.74
N SER A 156 17.05 -2.97 -13.05
CA SER A 156 17.91 -2.23 -13.96
C SER A 156 17.84 -0.73 -13.63
N PHE A 157 19.01 -0.13 -13.41
CA PHE A 157 19.15 1.31 -13.30
C PHE A 157 19.22 1.87 -14.73
N GLU A 158 18.23 2.67 -15.12
CA GLU A 158 18.36 3.64 -16.22
C GLU A 158 18.97 4.94 -15.70
#